data_AF-A0A7X6X0M8-F1
#
_entry.id   AF-A0A7X6X0M8-F1
#
_cell.length_a   1.000
_cell.length_b   1.000
_cell.length_c   1.000
_cell.angle_alpha   90.00
_cell.angle_beta   90.00
_cell.angle_gamma   90.00
#
_symmetry.space_group_name_H-M   'P 1'
#
loop_
_entity.id
_entity.type
_entity.pdbx_description
1 polymer ?
#
loop_
_entity_poly.entity_id
_entity_poly.type
_entity_poly.pdbx_seq_one_letter_code
_entity_poly.pdbx_strand_id
1 'polypeptide(L)' 'MKTKSKFGLNGHSQAHKQPSVTRIIRAVASSTAIETGQSVSELETRLQAQDSKFQNLPLATS' A
#
# COMPACT_ATOMS: atom_id res chain seq x y z
N MET A 1 -21.76 -47.77 5.40
CA MET A 1 -22.17 -46.37 5.66
C MET A 1 -20.96 -45.46 5.47
N LYS A 2 -20.96 -44.54 4.50
CA LYS A 2 -19.83 -43.63 4.23
C LYS A 2 -20.37 -42.19 4.12
N THR A 3 -20.37 -41.46 5.24
CA THR A 3 -20.75 -40.05 5.28
C THR A 3 -19.53 -39.20 4.92
N LYS A 4 -19.53 -38.58 3.74
CA LYS A 4 -18.54 -37.56 3.38
C LYS A 4 -19.01 -36.22 3.93
N SER A 5 -18.38 -35.78 5.01
CA SER A 5 -18.55 -34.45 5.59
C SER A 5 -17.92 -33.41 4.66
N LYS A 6 -18.73 -32.49 4.14
CA LYS A 6 -18.26 -31.33 3.37
C LYS A 6 -18.07 -30.15 4.32
N PHE A 7 -16.92 -30.08 4.98
CA PHE A 7 -16.43 -28.81 5.52
C PHE A 7 -15.82 -28.01 4.36
N GLY A 8 -16.65 -27.19 3.72
CA GLY A 8 -16.19 -26.20 2.76
C GLY A 8 -15.44 -25.10 3.51
N LEU A 9 -14.11 -25.10 3.44
CA LEU A 9 -13.31 -23.94 3.77
C LEU A 9 -13.54 -22.93 2.66
N ASN A 10 -14.31 -21.88 2.93
CA ASN A 10 -14.45 -20.74 2.03
C ASN A 10 -13.07 -20.08 1.89
N GLY A 11 -12.34 -20.47 0.85
CA GLY A 11 -11.08 -19.85 0.47
C GLY A 11 -11.34 -18.46 -0.06
N HIS A 12 -11.33 -17.46 0.83
CA HIS A 12 -11.14 -16.07 0.42
C HIS A 12 -9.68 -15.91 -0.01
N SER A 13 -9.33 -16.46 -1.18
CA SER A 13 -8.13 -16.08 -1.88
C SER A 13 -8.33 -14.63 -2.32
N GLN A 14 -8.04 -13.68 -1.43
CA GLN A 14 -7.67 -12.34 -1.85
C GLN A 14 -6.46 -12.52 -2.74
N ALA A 15 -6.70 -12.65 -4.05
CA ALA A 15 -5.66 -12.53 -5.05
C ALA A 15 -4.82 -11.30 -4.65
N HIS A 16 -3.50 -11.49 -4.55
CA HIS A 16 -2.57 -10.44 -4.17
C HIS A 16 -2.63 -9.33 -5.23
N LYS A 17 -3.59 -8.44 -5.09
CA LYS A 17 -3.82 -7.33 -6.00
C LYS A 17 -2.77 -6.28 -5.68
N GLN A 18 -2.03 -5.86 -6.70
CA GLN A 18 -1.05 -4.81 -6.55
C GLN A 18 -1.72 -3.56 -5.95
N PRO A 19 -1.13 -2.94 -4.91
CA PRO A 19 -1.67 -1.73 -4.33
C PRO A 19 -1.63 -0.60 -5.36
N SER A 20 -2.63 0.29 -5.32
CA SER A 20 -2.59 1.49 -6.15
C SER A 20 -1.43 2.39 -5.73
N VAL A 21 -0.92 3.18 -6.68
CA VAL A 21 0.14 4.17 -6.43
C VAL A 21 -0.23 5.11 -5.28
N THR A 22 -1.48 5.58 -5.23
CA THR A 22 -1.97 6.40 -4.11
C THR A 22 -1.85 5.69 -2.76
N ARG A 23 -2.11 4.38 -2.70
CA ARG A 23 -1.96 3.62 -1.46
C ARG A 23 -0.49 3.51 -1.05
N ILE A 24 0.41 3.36 -2.02
CA ILE A 24 1.86 3.35 -1.79
C ILE A 24 2.31 4.72 -1.26
N ILE A 25 1.93 5.81 -1.93
CA ILE A 25 2.24 7.20 -1.52
C ILE A 25 1.77 7.44 -0.09
N ARG A 26 0.53 7.08 0.24
CA ARG A 26 -0.01 7.26 1.59
C ARG A 26 0.76 6.48 2.64
N ALA A 27 1.18 5.24 2.32
CA ALA A 27 1.95 4.41 3.24
C ALA A 27 3.33 5.01 3.53
N VAL A 28 4.03 5.47 2.49
CA VAL A 28 5.32 6.14 2.61
C VAL A 28 5.17 7.44 3.40
N ALA A 29 4.24 8.32 2.99
CA ALA A 29 3.97 9.59 3.66
C ALA A 29 3.65 9.42 5.15
N SER A 30 2.87 8.39 5.50
CA SER A 30 2.54 8.11 6.91
C SER A 30 3.77 7.71 7.72
N SER A 31 4.62 6.82 7.19
CA SER A 31 5.86 6.42 7.88
C SER A 31 6.83 7.59 8.02
N THR A 32 6.97 8.39 6.95
CA THR A 32 7.83 9.57 6.96
C THR A 32 7.32 10.63 7.92
N ALA A 33 6.01 10.88 7.98
CA ALA A 33 5.41 11.84 8.92
C ALA A 33 5.69 11.48 10.38
N ILE A 34 5.65 10.19 10.72
CA ILE A 34 5.99 9.71 12.07
C ILE A 34 7.46 10.00 12.40
N GLU A 35 8.36 9.78 11.45
CA GLU A 35 9.81 10.01 11.61
C GLU A 35 10.17 11.51 11.64
N THR A 36 9.58 12.32 10.76
CA THR A 36 9.99 13.72 10.55
C THR A 36 9.10 14.75 11.23
N GLY A 37 7.94 14.35 11.75
CA GLY A 37 6.94 15.26 12.32
C GLY A 37 6.24 16.15 11.28
N GLN A 38 6.50 15.96 9.99
CA GLN A 38 5.83 16.70 8.93
C GLN A 38 4.39 16.24 8.72
N SER A 39 3.57 17.09 8.12
CA SER A 39 2.19 16.74 7.79
C SER A 39 2.12 15.70 6.68
N VAL A 40 1.32 14.63 6.88
CA VAL A 40 1.09 13.58 5.87
C VAL A 40 0.64 14.19 4.53
N SER A 41 -0.29 15.14 4.55
CA SER A 41 -0.80 15.79 3.33
C SER A 41 0.27 16.55 2.54
N GLU A 42 1.24 17.16 3.24
CA GLU A 42 2.36 17.86 2.58
C GLU A 42 3.28 16.82 1.90
N LEU A 43 3.58 15.72 2.61
CA LEU A 43 4.40 14.64 2.09
C LEU A 43 3.75 13.92 0.91
N GLU A 44 2.45 13.64 0.96
CA GLU A 44 1.70 13.07 -0.17
C GLU A 44 1.78 13.98 -1.39
N THR A 45 1.57 15.29 -1.21
CA THR A 45 1.65 16.26 -2.31
C THR A 45 3.04 16.27 -2.94
N ARG A 46 4.11 16.27 -2.12
CA ARG A 46 5.49 16.27 -2.63
C ARG A 46 5.87 14.95 -3.32
N LEU A 47 5.41 13.82 -2.79
CA LEU A 47 5.61 12.49 -3.39
C LEU A 47 4.85 12.37 -4.73
N GLN A 48 3.63 12.91 -4.82
CA GLN A 48 2.86 12.95 -6.06
C GLN A 48 3.50 13.87 -7.11
N ALA A 49 4.02 15.02 -6.68
CA ALA A 49 4.72 15.96 -7.54
C ALA A 49 6.08 15.43 -8.04
N GLN A 50 6.54 14.29 -7.51
CA GLN A 50 7.89 13.75 -7.75
C GLN A 50 8.96 14.83 -7.53
N ASP A 51 8.82 15.58 -6.43
CA ASP A 51 9.77 16.63 -6.10
C ASP A 51 11.20 16.10 -6.12
N SER A 52 12.16 16.96 -6.50
CA SER A 52 13.58 16.58 -6.65
C SER A 52 14.16 15.85 -5.44
N LYS A 53 13.62 16.08 -4.24
CA LYS A 53 13.99 15.37 -3.01
C LYS A 53 13.59 13.88 -2.99
N PHE A 54 12.59 13.48 -3.76
CA PHE A 54 12.07 12.12 -3.86
C PHE A 54 12.43 11.40 -5.16
N GLN A 55 13.24 12.01 -6.04
CA GLN A 55 13.71 11.41 -7.30
C GLN A 55 14.45 10.08 -7.09
N ASN A 56 15.11 9.92 -5.93
CA ASN A 56 15.82 8.68 -5.57
C ASN A 56 14.90 7.61 -4.96
N LEU A 57 13.60 7.89 -4.82
CA LEU A 57 12.62 6.97 -4.27
C LEU A 57 11.59 6.60 -5.36
N PRO A 58 11.96 5.74 -6.32
CA PRO A 58 11.01 5.26 -7.32
C PRO A 58 9.90 4.48 -6.62
N LEU A 59 8.68 5.00 -6.67
CA LEU A 59 7.51 4.26 -6.19
C LEU A 59 7.18 3.18 -7.21
N ALA A 60 6.80 1.99 -6.73
CA ALA A 60 6.35 0.92 -7.60
C ALA A 60 5.02 1.31 -8.27
N THR A 61 5.12 2.02 -9.38
CA THR A 61 4.03 2.37 -10.28
C THR A 61 3.95 1.24 -11.30
N SER A 62 2.83 0.52 -11.30
CA SER A 62 2.57 -0.67 -12.12
C SER A 62 3.03 -0.56 -13.58
#